data_AF-A0A3D3C023-F1
#
_entry.id   AF-A0A3D3C023-F1
#
_cell.length_a   1.000
_cell.length_b   1.000
_cell.length_c   1.000
_cell.angle_alpha   90.00
_cell.angle_beta   90.00
_cell.angle_gamma   90.00
#
_symmetry.space_group_name_H-M   'P 1'
#
loop_
_entity.id
_entity.type
_entity.pdbx_description
1 polymer ?
#
loop_
_entity_poly.entity_id
_entity_poly.type
_entity_poly.pdbx_seq_one_letter_code
_entity_poly.pdbx_strand_id
1 'polypeptide(L)'
;MTDEELMLAVSKGDQSAYQTLVSQHLNAISHYAFRLLGNRKDTEDICQEVFLKLWTNASKWQPEKAKLTTWLHRITHNLCIDYLRKHGRTHTSDTLDIGAAEHLLE
;
A
#
# COMPACT_ATOMS: atom_id res chain seq x y z
N MET A 1 12.33 -1.33 16.55
CA MET A 1 11.42 -0.21 16.30
C MET A 1 10.19 -0.78 15.64
N THR A 2 9.01 -0.54 16.20
CA THR A 2 7.74 -1.06 15.67
C THR A 2 7.21 -0.17 14.54
N ASP A 3 6.27 -0.70 13.74
CA ASP A 3 5.56 0.08 12.72
C ASP A 3 4.91 1.34 13.33
N GLU A 4 4.40 1.23 14.56
CA GLU A 4 3.78 2.33 15.30
C GLU A 4 4.76 3.45 15.62
N GLU A 5 5.92 3.10 16.16
CA GLU A 5 6.99 4.05 16.46
C GLU A 5 7.50 4.75 15.20
N LEU A 6 7.67 3.99 14.11
CA LEU A 6 8.10 4.50 12.82
C LEU A 6 7.06 5.46 12.23
N MET A 7 5.78 5.08 12.22
CA MET A 7 4.70 5.93 11.70
C MET A 7 4.54 7.21 12.52
N LEU A 8 4.70 7.16 13.85
CA LEU A 8 4.69 8.34 14.68
C LEU A 8 5.85 9.29 14.33
N ALA A 9 7.06 8.75 14.11
CA ALA A 9 8.20 9.55 13.69
C ALA A 9 8.00 10.17 12.30
N VAL A 10 7.48 9.39 11.34
CA VAL A 10 7.14 9.89 9.99
C VAL A 10 6.10 11.00 10.05
N SER A 11 5.09 10.90 10.93
CA SER A 11 4.09 11.96 11.11
C SER A 11 4.69 13.30 11.56
N LYS A 12 5.89 13.27 12.14
CA LYS A 12 6.67 14.43 12.58
C LYS A 12 7.74 14.85 11.57
N GLY A 13 7.80 14.21 10.40
CA GLY A 13 8.74 14.52 9.33
C GLY A 13 10.09 13.79 9.41
N ASP A 14 10.20 12.70 10.18
CA ASP A 14 11.42 11.91 10.24
C ASP A 14 11.64 11.10 8.94
N GLN A 15 12.64 11.54 8.16
CA GLN A 15 13.00 10.91 6.89
C GLN A 15 13.65 9.53 7.06
N SER A 16 14.38 9.30 8.15
CA SER A 16 15.04 8.01 8.42
C SER A 16 14.00 6.93 8.78
N ALA A 17 13.00 7.31 9.58
CA ALA A 17 11.87 6.43 9.86
C ALA A 17 11.10 6.07 8.57
N TYR A 18 10.89 7.06 7.69
CA TYR A 18 10.25 6.83 6.39
C TYR A 18 11.06 5.85 5.52
N GLN A 19 12.37 6.07 5.38
CA GLN A 19 13.24 5.16 4.63
C GLN A 19 13.21 3.73 5.19
N THR A 20 13.14 3.59 6.51
CA THR A 20 13.00 2.29 7.16
C THR A 20 11.69 1.61 6.75
N LEU A 21 10.55 2.30 6.83
CA LEU A 21 9.26 1.76 6.39
C LEU A 21 9.23 1.40 4.90
N VAL A 22 9.80 2.25 4.04
CA VAL A 22 9.93 1.96 2.60
C VAL A 22 10.74 0.69 2.41
N SER A 23 11.90 0.56 3.05
CA SER A 23 12.76 -0.62 2.91
C SER A 23 12.07 -1.92 3.36
N GLN A 24 11.25 -1.85 4.42
CA GLN A 24 10.56 -3.00 4.99
C GLN A 24 9.37 -3.46 4.13
N HIS A 25 8.64 -2.53 3.51
CA HIS A 25 7.37 -2.84 2.85
C HIS A 25 7.41 -2.79 1.31
N LEU A 26 8.40 -2.13 0.69
CA LEU A 26 8.43 -1.92 -0.76
C LEU A 26 8.34 -3.22 -1.56
N ASN A 27 9.05 -4.26 -1.13
CA ASN A 27 9.04 -5.54 -1.83
C ASN A 27 7.64 -6.17 -1.84
N ALA A 28 6.95 -6.21 -0.70
CA ALA A 28 5.61 -6.80 -0.60
C ALA A 28 4.57 -5.99 -1.41
N ILE A 29 4.64 -4.65 -1.33
CA ILE A 29 3.76 -3.74 -2.06
C ILE A 29 4.00 -3.83 -3.56
N SER A 30 5.26 -3.87 -3.99
CA SER A 30 5.62 -4.05 -5.39
C SER A 30 5.14 -5.39 -5.95
N HIS A 31 5.31 -6.49 -5.22
CA HIS A 31 4.79 -7.79 -5.67
C HIS A 31 3.27 -7.79 -5.78
N TYR A 32 2.56 -7.19 -4.81
CA TYR A 32 1.11 -7.11 -4.84
C TYR A 32 0.60 -6.28 -6.03
N ALA A 33 1.15 -5.09 -6.25
CA ALA A 33 0.79 -4.24 -7.38
C ALA A 33 1.15 -4.90 -8.72
N PHE A 34 2.29 -5.59 -8.82
CA PHE A 34 2.69 -6.29 -10.05
C PHE A 34 1.70 -7.37 -10.45
N ARG A 35 1.15 -8.12 -9.49
CA ARG A 35 0.11 -9.13 -9.79
C ARG A 35 -1.17 -8.53 -10.37
N LEU A 36 -1.48 -7.27 -10.04
CA LEU A 36 -2.67 -6.56 -10.55
C LEU A 36 -2.40 -5.88 -11.90
N LEU A 37 -1.20 -5.31 -12.09
CA LEU A 37 -0.88 -4.46 -13.24
C LEU A 37 -0.13 -5.19 -14.36
N GLY A 38 0.51 -6.32 -14.04
CA GLY A 38 1.19 -7.20 -14.99
C GLY A 38 2.44 -6.62 -15.63
N ASN A 39 2.91 -5.44 -15.21
CA ASN A 39 4.10 -4.82 -15.78
C ASN A 39 4.86 -3.97 -14.75
N ARG A 40 6.17 -3.84 -14.98
CA ARG A 40 7.09 -3.22 -14.03
C ARG A 40 6.90 -1.71 -13.91
N LYS A 41 6.73 -1.00 -15.03
CA LYS A 41 6.64 0.46 -15.05
C LYS A 41 5.47 0.96 -14.20
N ASP A 42 4.28 0.44 -14.47
CA ASP A 42 3.07 0.85 -13.74
C ASP A 42 3.16 0.45 -12.26
N THR A 43 3.81 -0.67 -11.95
CA THR A 43 4.06 -1.12 -10.57
C THR A 43 4.95 -0.13 -9.82
N GLU A 44 6.05 0.32 -10.43
CA GLU A 44 6.96 1.29 -9.82
C GLU A 44 6.25 2.63 -9.58
N ASP A 45 5.41 3.08 -10.52
CA ASP A 45 4.61 4.30 -10.38
C ASP A 45 3.58 4.19 -9.23
N ILE A 46 2.86 3.06 -9.13
CA ILE A 46 1.95 2.83 -8.00
C ILE A 46 2.68 2.78 -6.68
N CYS A 47 3.83 2.10 -6.60
CA CYS A 47 4.62 2.02 -5.37
C CYS A 47 5.03 3.41 -4.87
N GLN A 48 5.48 4.30 -5.78
CA GLN A 48 5.81 5.68 -5.43
C GLN A 48 4.60 6.41 -4.83
N GLU A 49 3.43 6.30 -5.45
CA GLU A 49 2.20 6.93 -4.96
C GLU A 49 1.76 6.33 -3.60
N VAL A 50 1.91 5.02 -3.38
CA VAL A 50 1.62 4.37 -2.09
C VAL A 50 2.47 4.98 -0.98
N PHE A 51 3.78 5.06 -1.17
CA PHE A 51 4.68 5.59 -0.14
C PHE A 51 4.56 7.11 0.03
N LEU A 52 4.22 7.85 -1.04
CA LEU A 52 3.83 9.25 -0.91
C LEU A 52 2.56 9.42 -0.04
N LYS A 53 1.57 8.55 -0.21
CA LYS A 53 0.37 8.53 0.65
C LYS A 53 0.68 8.13 2.08
N LEU A 54 1.61 7.20 2.31
CA LEU A 54 2.12 6.88 3.64
C LEU A 54 2.69 8.13 4.30
N TRP A 55 3.62 8.84 3.63
CA TRP A 55 4.24 10.05 4.17
C TRP A 55 3.20 11.14 4.50
N THR A 56 2.31 11.43 3.55
CA THR A 56 1.33 12.53 3.68
C THR A 56 0.15 12.23 4.62
N ASN A 57 -0.12 10.96 4.93
CA ASN A 57 -1.22 10.56 5.80
C ASN A 57 -0.77 9.80 7.05
N ALA A 58 0.53 9.80 7.37
CA ALA A 58 1.05 9.09 8.54
C ALA A 58 0.34 9.47 9.84
N SER A 59 0.02 10.76 10.03
CA SER A 59 -0.72 11.26 11.21
C SER A 59 -2.18 10.82 11.30
N LYS A 60 -2.77 10.30 10.20
CA LYS A 60 -4.16 9.86 10.15
C LYS A 60 -4.32 8.36 10.39
N TRP A 61 -3.23 7.61 10.27
CA TRP A 61 -3.24 6.18 10.54
C TRP A 61 -3.45 5.93 12.04
N GLN A 62 -4.31 4.96 12.33
CA GLN A 62 -4.80 4.62 13.66
C GLN A 62 -4.45 3.15 13.91
N PRO A 63 -3.39 2.86 14.70
CA PRO A 63 -2.90 1.49 14.88
C PRO A 63 -3.93 0.56 15.50
N GLU A 64 -4.85 1.09 16.30
CA GLU A 64 -5.96 0.36 16.92
C GLU A 64 -7.02 -0.11 15.92
N LYS A 65 -7.07 0.48 14.72
CA LYS A 65 -8.04 0.14 13.68
C LYS A 65 -7.52 -0.84 12.64
N ALA A 66 -6.23 -0.76 12.32
CA ALA A 66 -5.62 -1.64 11.33
C ALA A 66 -4.09 -1.65 11.45
N LYS A 67 -3.49 -2.83 11.27
CA LYS A 67 -2.04 -2.98 11.06
C LYS A 67 -1.58 -2.15 9.86
N LEU A 68 -0.33 -1.68 9.88
CA LEU A 68 0.23 -0.87 8.81
C LEU A 68 0.20 -1.60 7.46
N THR A 69 0.51 -2.89 7.46
CA THR A 69 0.47 -3.74 6.25
C THR A 69 -0.92 -3.74 5.61
N THR A 70 -1.99 -3.93 6.40
CA THR A 70 -3.38 -3.88 5.93
C THR A 70 -3.71 -2.52 5.31
N TRP A 71 -3.29 -1.43 5.96
CA TRP A 71 -3.52 -0.08 5.46
C TRP A 71 -2.79 0.18 4.13
N LEU A 72 -1.53 -0.24 4.02
CA LEU A 72 -0.73 -0.13 2.78
C LEU A 72 -1.30 -0.97 1.64
N HIS A 73 -1.74 -2.21 1.91
CA HIS A 73 -2.39 -3.04 0.90
C HIS A 73 -3.70 -2.41 0.39
N ARG A 74 -4.50 -1.81 1.28
CA ARG A 74 -5.72 -1.09 0.89
C ARG A 74 -5.41 0.11 0.00
N ILE A 75 -4.40 0.91 0.35
CA ILE A 75 -3.96 2.03 -0.50
C ILE A 75 -3.53 1.51 -1.89
N THR A 76 -2.69 0.47 -1.90
CA THR A 76 -2.13 -0.12 -3.14
C THR A 76 -3.23 -0.66 -4.03
N HIS A 77 -4.18 -1.40 -3.47
CA HIS A 77 -5.32 -1.95 -4.20
C HIS A 77 -6.14 -0.84 -4.86
N ASN A 78 -6.55 0.17 -4.08
CA ASN A 78 -7.35 1.28 -4.60
C ASN A 78 -6.63 2.00 -5.75
N LEU A 79 -5.33 2.25 -5.60
CA LEU A 79 -4.51 2.87 -6.64
C LEU A 79 -4.43 2.01 -7.92
N CYS A 80 -4.24 0.69 -7.78
CA CYS A 80 -4.23 -0.22 -8.93
C CYS A 80 -5.58 -0.25 -9.65
N ILE A 81 -6.69 -0.34 -8.90
CA ILE A 81 -8.04 -0.35 -9.47
C ILE A 81 -8.33 0.96 -10.19
N ASP A 82 -8.00 2.10 -9.60
CA ASP A 82 -8.20 3.41 -10.23
C ASP A 82 -7.33 3.56 -11.48
N TYR A 83 -6.10 3.05 -11.46
CA TYR A 83 -5.24 3.01 -12.64
C TYR A 83 -5.86 2.17 -13.76
N LEU A 84 -6.30 0.94 -13.46
CA LEU A 84 -6.92 0.03 -14.44
C LEU A 84 -8.20 0.61 -15.04
N ARG A 85 -9.06 1.25 -14.22
CA ARG A 85 -10.27 1.94 -14.66
C ARG A 85 -9.96 3.05 -15.67
N LYS A 86 -8.90 3.82 -15.45
CA LYS A 86 -8.50 4.94 -16.33
C LYS A 86 -7.88 4.47 -17.65
N HIS A 87 -7.19 3.33 -17.66
CA HIS A 87 -6.42 2.86 -18.83
C HIS A 87 -7.13 1.79 -19.66
N GLY A 88 -8.44 1.58 -19.46
CA GLY A 88 -9.29 0.89 -20.42
C GLY A 88 -9.07 -0.62 -20.58
N ARG A 89 -8.40 -1.30 -19.63
CA ARG A 89 -8.42 -2.77 -19.56
C ARG A 89 -9.75 -3.25 -18.98
N THR A 90 -10.81 -3.06 -19.74
CA THR A 90 -12.11 -3.70 -19.51
C THR A 90 -12.05 -5.09 -20.14
N HIS A 91 -11.62 -6.08 -19.35
CA HIS A 91 -11.81 -7.55 -19.46
C HIS A 91 -10.76 -8.11 -18.49
N THR A 92 -11.09 -8.72 -17.37
CA THR A 92 -12.13 -9.74 -17.15
C THR A 92 -12.50 -9.74 -15.67
N SER A 93 -13.77 -10.08 -15.42
CA SER A 93 -14.24 -10.67 -14.16
C SER A 93 -13.19 -11.58 -13.56
N ASP A 94 -12.57 -11.13 -12.47
CA ASP A 94 -12.44 -11.93 -11.27
C ASP A 94 -12.45 -10.92 -10.14
N THR A 95 -13.57 -10.86 -9.46
CA THR A 95 -13.58 -10.65 -8.03
C THR A 95 -12.52 -11.58 -7.44
N LEU A 96 -11.27 -11.10 -7.34
CA LEU A 96 -10.41 -11.54 -6.27
C LEU A 96 -11.17 -11.15 -5.03
N ASP A 97 -11.89 -12.13 -4.49
CA ASP A 97 -12.56 -12.08 -3.23
C ASP A 97 -11.50 -11.79 -2.16
N ILE A 98 -11.25 -10.49 -1.92
CA ILE A 98 -10.38 -10.02 -0.84
C ILE A 98 -11.17 -9.99 0.48
N GLY A 99 -12.39 -10.56 0.53
CA GLY A 99 -12.97 -10.99 1.80
C GLY A 99 -12.07 -12.00 2.52
N ALA A 100 -11.27 -12.77 1.78
CA ALA A 100 -10.35 -13.75 2.36
C ALA A 100 -9.09 -13.14 3.02
N ALA A 101 -8.63 -11.95 2.63
CA ALA A 101 -7.50 -11.30 3.31
C ALA A 101 -7.94 -10.57 4.59
N GLU A 102 -9.21 -10.16 4.67
CA GLU A 102 -9.83 -9.70 5.91
C GLU A 102 -9.99 -10.86 6.90
N HIS A 103 -10.33 -12.06 6.43
CA HIS A 103 -10.53 -13.25 7.29
C HIS A 103 -9.23 -13.92 7.78
N LEU A 104 -8.07 -13.62 7.19
CA LEU A 104 -6.76 -14.14 7.64
C LEU A 104 -6.10 -13.26 8.71
N LEU A 105 -6.78 -12.22 9.20
CA LEU A 105 -6.30 -11.31 10.24
C LEU A 105 -7.25 -11.20 11.45
N GLU A 106 -8.25 -12.08 11.55
CA GLU A 106 -9.01 -12.35 12.78
C GLU A 106 -8.37 -13.47 13.61
#